data_AF-A0A0Q8N4A8-F1
#
_entry.id   AF-A0A0Q8N4A8-F1
#
_cell.length_a   1.000
_cell.length_b   1.000
_cell.length_c   1.000
_cell.angle_alpha   90.00
_cell.angle_beta   90.00
_cell.angle_gamma   90.00
#
_symmetry.space_group_name_H-M   'P 1'
#
loop_
_entity.id
_entity.type
_entity.pdbx_description
1 polymer ?
#
loop_
_entity_poly.entity_id
_entity_poly.type
_entity_poly.pdbx_seq_one_letter_code
_entity_poly.pdbx_strand_id
1 'polypeptide(L)'
;MKTEIDLKKQITSKKAIKILKKEGMNVTAKEAEEILFFLRKLANIAVTKYLNDCDSKSKKIKNTQKKLTEKRKTKVIYCKPCTIAHRVQ
;
A
#
# COMPACT_ATOMS: atom_id res chain seq x y z
N MET A 1 -13.70 -16.18 7.76
CA MET A 1 -14.69 -15.19 7.29
C MET A 1 -15.15 -15.58 5.90
N LYS A 2 -16.40 -16.00 5.72
CA LYS A 2 -16.99 -16.14 4.38
C LYS A 2 -17.36 -14.73 3.93
N THR A 3 -16.59 -14.15 3.01
CA THR A 3 -16.95 -12.88 2.38
C THR A 3 -18.09 -13.17 1.42
N GLU A 4 -19.31 -12.87 1.83
CA GLU A 4 -20.46 -12.73 0.94
C GLU A 4 -20.21 -11.51 0.05
N ILE A 5 -19.44 -11.72 -1.01
CA ILE A 5 -19.34 -10.76 -2.10
C ILE A 5 -20.73 -10.79 -2.74
N ASP A 6 -21.48 -9.69 -2.65
CA ASP A 6 -22.85 -9.56 -3.13
C ASP A 6 -22.95 -9.97 -4.62
N LEU A 7 -23.24 -11.26 -4.84
CA LEU A 7 -23.24 -11.92 -6.14
C LEU A 7 -24.25 -11.27 -7.11
N LYS A 8 -25.21 -10.48 -6.60
CA LYS A 8 -26.18 -9.74 -7.40
C LYS A 8 -25.56 -8.69 -8.32
N LYS A 9 -24.36 -8.19 -8.01
CA LYS A 9 -23.66 -7.18 -8.83
C LYS A 9 -22.58 -7.77 -9.76
N GLN A 10 -22.31 -9.07 -9.67
CA GLN A 10 -21.25 -9.68 -10.47
C GLN A 10 -21.69 -9.79 -11.94
N ILE A 11 -20.89 -9.27 -12.87
CA ILE A 11 -21.12 -9.44 -14.30
C ILE A 11 -20.77 -10.88 -14.66
N THR A 12 -21.77 -11.64 -15.10
CA THR A 12 -21.62 -13.00 -15.63
C THR A 12 -21.28 -12.97 -17.11
N SER A 13 -20.72 -14.06 -17.64
CA SER A 13 -20.37 -14.20 -19.07
C SER A 13 -21.56 -13.89 -19.98
N LYS A 14 -22.76 -14.39 -19.65
CA LYS A 14 -24.00 -14.11 -20.40
C LYS A 14 -24.33 -12.60 -20.43
N LYS A 15 -24.10 -11.89 -19.33
CA LYS A 15 -24.33 -10.44 -19.25
C LYS A 15 -23.25 -9.68 -20.01
N ALA A 16 -21.99 -10.12 -19.93
CA ALA A 16 -20.88 -9.55 -20.68
C ALA A 16 -21.09 -9.65 -22.19
N ILE A 17 -21.54 -10.80 -22.71
CA ILE A 17 -21.89 -10.97 -24.13
C ILE A 17 -22.94 -9.93 -24.56
N LYS A 18 -23.99 -9.72 -23.75
CA LYS A 18 -25.04 -8.72 -24.07
C LYS A 18 -24.50 -7.29 -24.08
N ILE A 19 -23.58 -6.95 -23.18
CA ILE A 19 -22.96 -5.63 -23.11
C ILE A 19 -22.05 -5.44 -24.34
N LEU A 20 -21.13 -6.37 -24.56
CA LEU A 20 -20.15 -6.32 -25.66
C LEU A 20 -20.85 -6.28 -27.03
N LYS A 21 -21.94 -7.05 -27.20
CA LYS A 21 -22.73 -7.04 -28.43
C LYS A 21 -23.41 -5.70 -28.69
N LYS A 22 -23.86 -4.98 -27.65
CA LYS A 22 -24.42 -3.63 -27.80
C LYS A 22 -23.39 -2.63 -28.30
N GLU A 23 -22.12 -2.83 -27.93
CA GLU A 23 -20.97 -2.03 -28.38
C GLU A 23 -20.40 -2.53 -29.73
N GLY A 24 -21.10 -3.43 -30.43
CA GLY A 24 -20.68 -3.94 -31.75
C GLY A 24 -19.63 -5.07 -31.70
N MET A 25 -19.30 -5.59 -30.52
CA MET A 25 -18.39 -6.74 -30.37
C MET A 25 -19.17 -8.04 -30.20
N ASN A 26 -19.11 -8.91 -31.20
CA ASN A 26 -19.69 -10.25 -31.09
C ASN A 26 -18.65 -11.23 -30.54
N VAL A 27 -18.92 -11.79 -29.36
CA VAL A 27 -18.01 -12.70 -28.66
C VAL A 27 -18.75 -13.96 -28.20
N THR A 28 -18.03 -15.07 -28.18
CA THR A 28 -18.50 -16.35 -27.63
C THR A 28 -18.54 -16.33 -26.10
N ALA A 29 -19.20 -17.31 -25.50
CA ALA A 29 -19.24 -17.44 -24.04
C ALA A 29 -17.86 -17.61 -23.42
N LYS A 30 -16.97 -18.36 -24.09
CA LYS A 30 -15.60 -18.60 -23.64
C LYS A 30 -14.76 -17.32 -23.68
N GLU A 31 -14.83 -16.57 -24.79
CA GLU A 31 -14.13 -15.29 -24.91
C GLU A 31 -14.63 -14.28 -23.88
N ALA A 32 -15.95 -14.23 -23.62
CA ALA A 32 -16.51 -13.39 -22.58
C ALA A 32 -15.99 -13.76 -21.17
N GLU A 33 -15.77 -15.04 -20.88
CA GLU A 33 -15.14 -15.49 -19.64
C GLU A 33 -13.68 -15.05 -19.54
N GLU A 34 -12.92 -15.19 -20.61
CA GLU A 34 -11.52 -14.79 -20.68
C GLU A 34 -11.36 -13.28 -20.49
N ILE A 35 -12.23 -12.48 -21.14
CA ILE A 35 -12.29 -11.02 -20.95
C ILE A 35 -12.58 -10.67 -19.49
N LEU A 36 -13.62 -11.27 -18.90
CA LEU A 36 -13.96 -11.01 -17.50
C LEU A 36 -12.83 -11.41 -16.55
N PHE A 37 -12.16 -12.52 -16.82
CA PHE A 37 -11.01 -12.98 -16.04
C PHE A 37 -9.83 -12.01 -16.12
N PHE A 38 -9.53 -11.51 -17.32
CA PHE A 38 -8.50 -10.51 -17.53
C PHE A 38 -8.81 -9.20 -16.77
N LEU A 39 -10.04 -8.70 -16.88
CA LEU A 39 -10.47 -7.49 -16.17
C LEU A 39 -10.37 -7.63 -14.64
N ARG A 40 -10.70 -8.82 -14.10
CA ARG A 40 -10.52 -9.11 -12.67
C ARG A 40 -9.05 -9.01 -12.24
N LYS A 41 -8.12 -9.54 -13.06
CA LYS A 41 -6.69 -9.42 -12.78
C LYS A 41 -6.24 -7.96 -12.77
N LEU A 42 -6.64 -7.18 -13.77
CA LEU A 42 -6.31 -5.75 -13.85
C LEU A 42 -6.84 -4.98 -12.63
N ALA A 43 -8.11 -5.19 -12.27
CA ALA A 43 -8.71 -4.57 -11.09
C ALA A 43 -7.95 -4.94 -9.82
N ASN A 44 -7.60 -6.22 -9.65
CA ASN A 44 -6.87 -6.68 -8.48
C ASN A 44 -5.47 -6.03 -8.39
N ILE A 45 -4.75 -5.93 -9.51
CA ILE A 45 -3.44 -5.27 -9.57
C ILE A 45 -3.59 -3.79 -9.18
N ALA A 46 -4.55 -3.08 -9.78
CA ALA A 46 -4.77 -1.66 -9.53
C ALA A 46 -5.15 -1.38 -8.06
N VAL A 47 -6.08 -2.16 -7.50
CA VAL A 47 -6.50 -2.03 -6.10
C VAL A 47 -5.35 -2.39 -5.16
N THR A 48 -4.64 -3.50 -5.42
CA THR A 48 -3.50 -3.91 -4.60
C THR A 48 -2.42 -2.83 -4.59
N LYS A 49 -2.09 -2.25 -5.75
CA LYS A 49 -1.15 -1.14 -5.85
C LYS A 49 -1.63 0.07 -5.05
N TYR A 50 -2.89 0.47 -5.22
CA TYR A 50 -3.47 1.60 -4.48
C TYR A 50 -3.42 1.39 -2.97
N LEU A 51 -3.78 0.20 -2.48
CA LEU A 51 -3.74 -0.14 -1.06
C LEU A 51 -2.30 -0.12 -0.54
N ASN A 52 -1.34 -0.72 -1.25
CA ASN A 52 0.08 -0.68 -0.90
C ASN A 52 0.65 0.75 -0.88
N ASP A 53 0.22 1.60 -1.80
CA ASP A 53 0.60 3.02 -1.85
C ASP A 53 -0.03 3.81 -0.69
N CYS A 54 -1.24 3.45 -0.24
CA CYS A 54 -1.88 4.03 0.92
C CYS A 54 -1.23 3.55 2.24
N ASP A 55 -0.89 2.29 2.34
CA ASP A 55 -0.20 1.69 3.49
C ASP A 55 1.25 2.19 3.61
N SER A 56 1.89 2.49 2.48
CA SER A 56 3.22 3.11 2.48
C SER A 56 3.16 4.61 2.81
N LYS A 57 2.08 5.32 2.49
CA LYS A 57 1.82 6.68 3.00
C LYS A 57 1.57 6.68 4.52
N SER A 58 0.85 5.71 5.06
CA SER A 58 0.65 5.58 6.51
C SER A 58 1.93 5.16 7.25
N LYS A 59 2.81 4.34 6.64
CA LYS A 59 4.16 4.06 7.16
C LYS A 59 5.10 5.27 7.09
N LYS A 60 4.99 6.14 6.07
CA LYS A 60 5.75 7.40 6.03
C LYS A 60 5.30 8.38 7.13
N ILE A 61 4.01 8.43 7.47
CA ILE A 61 3.52 9.24 8.60
C ILE A 61 4.08 8.75 9.94
N LYS A 62 4.26 7.43 10.14
CA LYS A 62 4.91 6.88 11.35
C LYS A 62 6.45 7.01 11.35
N ASN A 63 7.10 6.99 10.18
CA ASN A 63 8.57 7.11 10.10
C ASN A 63 9.08 8.56 10.15
N THR A 64 8.24 9.57 9.86
CA THR A 64 8.63 10.97 10.11
C THR A 64 8.69 11.29 11.60
N GLN A 65 7.99 10.55 12.46
CA GLN A 65 8.14 10.67 13.93
C GLN A 65 9.23 9.76 14.53
N LYS A 66 9.81 8.82 13.78
CA LYS A 66 10.95 7.99 14.26
C LYS A 66 12.33 8.44 13.76
N LYS A 67 12.42 9.41 12.84
CA LYS A 67 13.69 10.04 12.43
C LYS A 67 13.97 11.38 13.12
N LEU A 68 13.21 11.73 14.16
CA LEU A 68 13.52 12.83 15.10
C LEU A 68 13.77 12.35 16.54
N THR A 69 13.57 11.07 16.85
CA THR A 69 13.78 10.51 18.20
C THR A 69 15.04 9.64 18.33
N GLU A 70 15.81 9.48 17.25
CA GLU A 70 17.09 8.73 17.27
C GLU A 70 18.31 9.60 16.89
N LYS A 71 18.25 10.91 17.17
CA LYS A 71 19.37 11.86 16.96
C LYS A 71 19.63 12.80 18.14
N ARG A 72 19.29 12.38 19.37
CA ARG A 72 19.78 13.05 20.60
C ARG A 72 20.02 12.07 21.74
N LYS A 73 20.88 11.07 21.50
CA LYS A 73 21.81 10.65 22.55
C LYS A 73 23.16 11.22 22.15
N THR A 74 23.31 12.54 22.26
CA THR A 74 24.66 13.09 22.42
C THR A 74 25.21 12.40 23.65
N LYS A 75 26.14 11.47 23.44
CA LYS A 75 26.94 10.90 24.51
C LYS A 75 27.59 12.12 25.18
N VAL A 76 27.11 12.49 26.36
CA VAL A 76 27.72 13.59 27.11
C VAL A 76 29.12 13.11 27.45
N ILE A 77 30.11 13.60 26.73
CA ILE A 77 31.51 13.41 27.08
C ILE A 77 31.77 14.42 28.17
N TYR A 78 31.72 13.99 29.43
CA TYR A 78 32.29 14.78 30.51
C TYR A 78 33.81 14.75 30.36
N CYS A 79 34.41 15.90 30.06
CA CYS A 79 35.81 16.09 30.38
C CYS A 79 35.94 16.01 31.89
N LYS A 80 36.85 15.16 32.39
CA LYS A 80 37.23 15.16 33.79
C LYS A 80 37.64 16.61 34.15
N PRO A 81 37.12 17.20 35.24
CA PRO A 81 37.57 18.52 35.65
C PRO A 81 39.07 18.45 35.91
N CYS A 82 39.84 19.32 35.26
CA CYS A 82 41.24 19.50 35.58
C CYS A 82 41.31 19.99 37.03
N THR A 83 41.80 19.17 37.95
CA THR A 83 42.29 19.65 39.24
C THR A 83 43.59 20.41 38.96
N ILE A 84 43.46 21.68 38.59
CA ILE A 84 44.59 22.60 38.68
C ILE A 84 44.77 22.88 40.17
N ALA A 85 45.65 22.10 40.80
CA ALA A 85 46.19 22.47 42.10
C ALA A 85 46.96 23.79 41.92
N HIS A 86 46.33 24.91 42.24
CA HIS A 86 47.06 26.14 42.46
C HIS A 86 47.95 25.94 43.67
N ARG A 87 49.26 25.98 43.45
CA ARG A 87 50.25 26.14 44.51
C ARG A 87 50.02 27.52 45.12
N VAL A 88 49.44 27.56 46.31
CA VAL A 88 49.41 28.77 47.15
C VAL A 88 50.86 28.99 47.60
N GLN A 89 51.37 30.21 47.36
CA GLN A 89 52.69 30.66 47.79
C GLN A 89 52.78 30.76 49.30
#